data_AF-A0A7W4GNK1-F1
#
_entry.id   AF-A0A7W4GNK1-F1
#
_cell.length_a   1.000
_cell.length_b   1.000
_cell.length_c   1.000
_cell.angle_alpha   90.00
_cell.angle_beta   90.00
_cell.angle_gamma   90.00
#
_symmetry.space_group_name_H-M   'P 1'
#
loop_
_entity.id
_entity.type
_entity.pdbx_description
1 polymer ?
#
loop_
_entity_poly.entity_id
_entity_poly.type
_entity_poly.pdbx_seq_one_letter_code
_entity_poly.pdbx_strand_id
1 'polypeptide(L)' 'MAHLRVRPNGRIQFDLHLYGQRFREGTKQMATPKNVRLAQATLKQMNAEID' A
#
# COMPACT_ATOMS: atom_id res chain seq x y z
N MET A 1 -3.12 7.40 -8.03
CA MET A 1 -3.84 6.76 -6.90
C MET A 1 -3.11 5.51 -6.42
N ALA A 2 -2.97 5.38 -5.10
CA ALA A 2 -2.37 4.25 -4.43
C ALA A 2 -3.45 3.32 -3.84
N HIS A 3 -3.19 2.01 -3.88
CA HIS A 3 -4.02 0.95 -3.31
C HIS A 3 -3.22 0.03 -2.38
N LEU A 4 -3.86 -0.42 -1.31
CA LEU A 4 -3.34 -1.44 -0.40
C LEU A 4 -3.76 -2.82 -0.88
N ARG A 5 -2.82 -3.76 -0.94
CA ARG A 5 -3.04 -5.15 -1.31
C ARG A 5 -2.31 -6.08 -0.34
N VAL A 6 -2.87 -7.25 -0.08
CA VAL A 6 -2.19 -8.32 0.65
C VAL A 6 -1.75 -9.39 -0.36
N ARG A 7 -0.47 -9.77 -0.31
CA ARG A 7 0.11 -10.84 -1.15
C ARG A 7 -0.35 -12.21 -0.64
N PRO A 8 -0.29 -13.27 -1.49
CA PRO A 8 -0.61 -14.63 -1.07
C PRO A 8 0.23 -15.15 0.11
N ASN A 9 1.45 -14.62 0.28
CA ASN A 9 2.33 -14.94 1.42
C ASN A 9 1.98 -14.16 2.70
N GLY A 10 0.85 -13.43 2.72
CA GLY A 10 0.39 -12.67 3.88
C GLY A 10 1.10 -11.34 4.10
N ARG A 11 1.96 -10.88 3.19
CA ARG A 11 2.64 -9.57 3.32
C ARG A 11 1.87 -8.44 2.67
N ILE A 12 1.99 -7.26 3.26
CA ILE A 12 1.39 -6.04 2.75
C ILE A 12 2.16 -5.54 1.52
N GLN A 13 1.44 -5.05 0.52
CA GLN A 13 1.96 -4.47 -0.71
C GLN A 13 1.15 -3.21 -1.07
N PHE A 14 1.85 -2.18 -1.54
CA PHE A 14 1.24 -1.00 -2.13
C PHE A 14 1.30 -1.09 -3.66
N ASP A 15 0.20 -0.74 -4.32
CA ASP A 15 0.09 -0.60 -5.78
C ASP A 15 -0.15 0.88 -6.04
N LEU A 16 0.85 1.59 -6.55
CA LEU A 16 0.81 3.02 -6.81
C LEU A 16 0.67 3.27 -8.30
N HIS A 17 -0.23 4.17 -8.68
CA HIS A 17 -0.31 4.68 -10.05
C HIS A 17 0.17 6.14 -10.05
N LEU A 18 1.35 6.36 -10.63
CA LEU A 18 2.04 7.65 -10.73
C LEU A 18 2.43 7.90 -12.18
N TYR A 19 2.17 9.10 -12.71
CA TYR A 19 2.61 9.52 -14.07
C TYR A 19 2.24 8.52 -15.19
N GLY A 20 1.06 7.89 -15.12
CA GLY A 20 0.63 6.89 -16.10
C GLY A 20 1.34 5.52 -16.00
N GLN A 21 2.20 5.33 -14.99
CA GLN A 21 2.89 4.09 -14.70
C GLN A 21 2.45 3.47 -13.38
N ARG A 22 2.55 2.14 -13.33
CA ARG A 22 2.07 1.35 -12.20
C ARG A 22 3.26 0.75 -11.44
N PHE A 23 3.46 1.21 -10.22
CA PHE A 23 4.51 0.76 -9.31
C PHE A 23 3.95 -0.16 -8.25
N ARG A 24 4.69 -1.21 -7.92
CA ARG A 24 4.28 -2.23 -6.98
C ARG A 24 5.33 -2.41 -5.91
N GLU A 25 5.09 -1.84 -4.75
CA GLU A 25 6.04 -1.84 -3.64
C GLU A 25 5.61 -2.86 -2.58
N GLY A 26 6.40 -3.93 -2.45
CA GLY A 26 6.19 -4.93 -1.41
C GLY A 26 6.79 -4.47 -0.09
N THR A 27 6.00 -4.46 0.97
CA THR A 27 6.55 -4.26 2.32
C THR A 27 7.03 -5.59 2.90
N LYS A 28 7.93 -5.52 3.88
CA LYS A 28 8.32 -6.69 4.69
C LYS A 28 7.33 -7.00 5.82
N GLN A 29 6.23 -6.23 5.94
CA GLN A 29 5.27 -6.39 7.02
C GLN A 29 4.21 -7.44 6.70
N MET A 30 3.87 -8.27 7.69
CA MET A 30 2.73 -9.18 7.64
C MET A 30 1.42 -8.41 7.79
N ALA A 31 0.36 -8.91 7.15
CA ALA A 31 -1.00 -8.38 7.20
C ALA A 31 -1.70 -8.74 8.52
N THR A 32 -1.12 -8.35 9.64
CA THR A 32 -1.80 -8.37 10.94
C THR A 32 -2.77 -7.20 11.05
N PRO A 33 -3.83 -7.28 11.88
CA PRO A 33 -4.80 -6.18 12.01
C PRO A 33 -4.16 -4.82 12.36
N LYS A 34 -3.13 -4.84 13.22
CA LYS A 34 -2.35 -3.65 13.59
C LYS A 34 -1.63 -3.04 12.39
N ASN A 35 -0.92 -3.88 11.63
CA ASN A 35 -0.12 -3.42 10.49
C ASN A 35 -1.00 -2.98 9.32
N VAL A 36 -2.15 -3.62 9.11
CA VAL A 36 -3.13 -3.20 8.10
C VAL A 36 -3.69 -1.82 8.44
N ARG A 37 -4.02 -1.54 9.71
CA ARG A 37 -4.48 -0.22 10.13
C ARG A 37 -3.43 0.87 9.91
N LEU A 38 -2.16 0.57 10.22
CA LEU A 38 -1.05 1.48 9.92
C LEU A 38 -0.90 1.69 8.41
N ALA A 39 -0.92 0.62 7.62
CA ALA A 39 -0.80 0.69 6.17
C ALA A 39 -1.96 1.44 5.51
N GLN A 40 -3.18 1.37 6.06
CA GLN A 40 -4.32 2.18 5.61
C GLN A 40 -4.13 3.67 5.92
N ALA A 41 -3.56 4.01 7.07
CA ALA A 41 -3.23 5.40 7.40
C ALA A 41 -2.17 5.95 6.44
N THR A 42 -1.12 5.18 6.17
CA THR A 42 -0.09 5.52 5.18
C THR A 42 -0.68 5.63 3.77
N LEU A 43 -1.58 4.72 3.38
CA LEU A 43 -2.27 4.77 2.08
C LEU A 43 -3.05 6.08 1.90
N LYS A 44 -3.70 6.56 2.97
CA LYS A 44 -4.44 7.83 2.94
C LYS A 44 -3.51 9.02 2.73
N GLN A 45 -2.36 9.03 3.41
CA GLN A 45 -1.33 10.06 3.22
C GLN A 45 -0.77 10.03 1.79
N MET A 46 -0.37 8.86 1.30
CA MET A 46 0.12 8.68 -0.07
C MET A 46 -0.90 9.18 -1.11
N ASN A 47 -2.18 8.85 -0.95
CA ASN A 47 -3.20 9.34 -1.89
C ASN A 47 -3.36 10.86 -1.84
N ALA A 48 -3.20 11.49 -0.67
CA ALA A 48 -3.25 12.96 -0.55
C ALA A 48 -2.02 13.67 -1.13
N GLU A 49 -0.87 12.99 -1.21
CA GLU A 49 0.35 13.52 -1.85
C GLU A 49 0.36 13.33 -3.38
N ILE A 50 -0.43 12.39 -3.89
CA ILE A 50 -0.51 12.05 -5.32
C ILE A 50 -1.60 12.83 -6.05
N ASP A 51 -2.59 13.33 -5.31
CA ASP A 51 -3.63 14.25 -5.80
C ASP A 51 -3.05 15.66 -6.03
#